data_AF-A0A9D5ZMX7-F1
#
_entry.id   AF-A0A9D5ZMX7-F1
#
_cell.length_a   1.000
_cell.length_b   1.000
_cell.length_c   1.000
_cell.angle_alpha   90.00
_cell.angle_beta   90.00
_cell.angle_gamma   90.00
#
_symmetry.space_group_name_H-M   'P 1'
#
loop_
_entity.id
_entity.type
_entity.pdbx_description
1 polymer ?
#
loop_
_entity_poly.entity_id
_entity_poly.type
_entity_poly.pdbx_seq_one_letter_code
_entity_poly.pdbx_strand_id
1 'polypeptide(L)'
;MECDHKVVGYISLAYDKSKVFCDGDACIIAGSEDKMKTYIQERGSSKYTGESIIKKTRFAELWRGLSMGAVYQFDIESFSRFQDILKANNLENKIKEIVLNRSEVKQETFFNISLE
;
A
#
# COMPACT_ATOMS: atom_id res chain seq x y z
N MET A 1 16.60 2.79 10.13
CA MET A 1 17.34 2.15 9.03
C MET A 1 17.61 3.17 7.93
N GLU A 2 18.64 2.99 7.10
CA GLU A 2 19.02 3.98 6.08
C GLU A 2 17.90 4.24 5.06
N CYS A 3 16.98 3.28 4.85
CA CYS A 3 15.88 3.38 3.91
C CYS A 3 14.55 3.85 4.51
N ASP A 4 14.48 4.19 5.81
CA ASP A 4 13.23 4.52 6.51
C ASP A 4 12.43 5.64 5.83
N HIS A 5 13.14 6.59 5.24
CA HIS A 5 12.57 7.77 4.62
C HIS A 5 12.19 7.56 3.14
N LYS A 6 12.56 6.45 2.51
CA LYS A 6 12.27 6.19 1.09
C LYS A 6 10.77 6.07 0.88
N VAL A 7 10.26 6.78 -0.12
CA VAL A 7 8.84 6.74 -0.51
C VAL A 7 8.60 5.46 -1.28
N VAL A 8 7.61 4.68 -0.84
CA VAL A 8 7.21 3.42 -1.48
C VAL A 8 6.02 3.65 -2.41
N GLY A 9 5.07 4.48 -1.98
CA GLY A 9 3.89 4.79 -2.76
C GLY A 9 3.02 5.85 -2.11
N TYR A 10 1.72 5.73 -2.33
CA TYR A 10 0.70 6.65 -1.86
C TYR A 10 -0.40 5.85 -1.17
N ILE A 11 -0.89 6.38 -0.04
CA ILE A 11 -2.08 5.91 0.67
C ILE A 11 -3.14 6.99 0.60
N SER A 12 -4.40 6.57 0.74
CA SER A 12 -5.51 7.48 0.98
C SER A 12 -5.95 7.40 2.44
N LEU A 13 -6.20 8.56 3.01
CA LEU A 13 -6.73 8.73 4.36
C LEU A 13 -8.14 9.31 4.28
N ALA A 14 -9.01 8.86 5.17
CA ALA A 14 -10.25 9.56 5.45
C ALA A 14 -9.96 11.02 5.85
N TYR A 15 -10.92 11.91 5.65
CA TYR A 15 -10.77 13.35 5.89
C TYR A 15 -10.26 13.68 7.31
N ASP A 16 -10.74 12.94 8.32
CA ASP A 16 -10.35 13.06 9.72
C ASP A 16 -8.97 12.45 10.03
N LYS A 17 -8.28 11.91 9.01
CA LYS A 17 -6.98 11.23 9.07
C LYS A 17 -6.96 10.02 9.99
N SER A 18 -8.11 9.52 10.44
CA SER A 18 -8.20 8.43 11.40
C SER A 18 -8.14 7.05 10.75
N LYS A 19 -8.48 6.97 9.45
CA LYS A 19 -8.61 5.71 8.71
C LYS A 19 -7.84 5.75 7.40
N VAL A 20 -7.15 4.66 7.09
CA VAL A 20 -6.55 4.40 5.78
C VAL A 20 -7.60 3.77 4.87
N PHE A 21 -7.51 4.03 3.58
CA PHE A 21 -8.31 3.37 2.56
C PHE A 21 -7.83 1.93 2.34
N CYS A 22 -8.73 0.96 2.51
CA CYS A 22 -8.43 -0.47 2.40
C CYS A 22 -9.53 -1.17 1.58
N ASP A 23 -9.15 -2.16 0.78
CA ASP A 23 -10.08 -3.06 0.07
C ASP A 23 -10.04 -4.43 0.75
N GLY A 24 -11.17 -4.82 1.36
CA GLY A 24 -11.20 -5.94 2.30
C GLY A 24 -10.30 -5.68 3.52
N ASP A 25 -9.41 -6.62 3.80
CA ASP A 25 -8.49 -6.58 4.95
C ASP A 25 -7.16 -5.88 4.64
N ALA A 26 -6.92 -5.49 3.37
CA ALA A 26 -5.64 -4.95 2.93
C ALA A 26 -5.73 -3.48 2.55
N CYS A 27 -4.78 -2.68 3.04
CA CYS A 27 -4.73 -1.25 2.73
C CYS A 27 -3.94 -0.97 1.45
N ILE A 28 -4.49 -0.11 0.59
CA ILE A 28 -3.97 0.07 -0.77
C ILE A 28 -2.77 1.01 -0.77
N ILE A 29 -1.69 0.56 -1.40
CA ILE A 29 -0.49 1.35 -1.69
C ILE A 29 -0.39 1.49 -3.22
N ALA A 30 -0.58 2.70 -3.73
CA ALA A 30 -0.43 2.99 -5.16
C ALA A 30 0.95 3.58 -5.47
N GLY A 31 1.49 3.31 -6.65
CA GLY A 31 2.77 3.85 -7.11
C GLY A 31 2.74 5.36 -7.36
N SER A 32 1.57 5.92 -7.66
CA SER A 32 1.36 7.35 -7.89
C SER A 32 0.10 7.88 -7.22
N GLU A 33 0.05 9.20 -7.02
CA GLU A 33 -1.14 9.88 -6.51
C GLU A 33 -2.34 9.70 -7.44
N ASP A 34 -2.14 9.77 -8.75
CA ASP A 34 -3.22 9.63 -9.74
C ASP A 34 -3.78 8.20 -9.80
N LYS A 35 -2.93 7.19 -9.60
CA LYS A 35 -3.39 5.79 -9.45
C LYS A 35 -4.24 5.63 -8.19
N MET A 36 -3.84 6.24 -7.07
CA MET A 36 -4.66 6.25 -5.86
C MET A 36 -6.01 6.95 -6.08
N LYS A 37 -6.03 8.12 -6.75
CA LYS A 37 -7.28 8.80 -7.12
C LYS A 37 -8.18 7.92 -7.98
N THR A 38 -7.61 7.28 -8.99
CA THR A 38 -8.33 6.37 -9.90
C THR A 38 -8.92 5.20 -9.12
N TYR A 39 -8.14 4.58 -8.23
CA TYR A 39 -8.62 3.49 -7.38
C TYR A 39 -9.80 3.92 -6.51
N ILE A 40 -9.71 5.09 -5.86
CA ILE A 40 -10.81 5.62 -5.04
C ILE A 40 -12.06 5.90 -5.90
N GLN A 41 -11.90 6.43 -7.11
CA GLN A 41 -13.03 6.70 -8.00
C GLN A 41 -13.72 5.41 -8.49
N GLU A 42 -12.95 4.37 -8.79
CA GLU A 42 -13.46 3.13 -9.37
C GLU A 42 -13.95 2.11 -8.32
N ARG A 43 -13.31 2.09 -7.14
CA ARG A 43 -13.53 1.09 -6.07
C ARG A 43 -13.95 1.70 -4.75
N GLY A 44 -13.83 3.01 -4.58
CA GLY A 44 -14.34 3.72 -3.43
C GLY A 44 -15.84 3.55 -3.39
N SER A 45 -16.29 2.55 -2.64
CA SER A 45 -17.68 2.38 -2.29
C SER A 45 -18.20 3.69 -1.72
N SER A 46 -19.52 3.88 -1.75
CA SER A 46 -20.27 4.90 -0.98
C SER A 46 -19.94 4.97 0.53
N LYS A 47 -18.99 4.18 1.03
CA LYS A 47 -18.41 4.18 2.38
C LYS A 47 -17.40 5.30 2.64
N TYR A 48 -16.83 5.93 1.60
CA TYR A 48 -15.97 7.11 1.76
C TYR A 48 -16.73 8.36 1.32
N THR A 49 -17.71 8.77 2.14
CA THR A 49 -18.42 10.05 1.95
C THR A 49 -17.55 11.19 2.47
N GLY A 50 -16.69 11.76 1.62
CA GLY A 50 -15.91 12.95 1.95
C GLY A 50 -14.65 13.09 1.11
N GLU A 51 -13.99 14.25 1.22
CA GLU A 51 -12.68 14.46 0.61
C GLU A 51 -11.64 13.51 1.21
N SER A 52 -10.95 12.76 0.35
CA SER A 52 -9.84 11.90 0.76
C SER A 52 -8.53 12.66 0.69
N ILE A 53 -7.66 12.45 1.68
CA ILE A 53 -6.32 13.02 1.69
C ILE A 53 -5.36 11.96 1.18
N ILE A 54 -4.76 12.20 0.02
CA ILE A 54 -3.73 11.31 -0.53
C ILE A 54 -2.37 11.76 -0.04
N LYS A 55 -1.61 10.82 0.52
CA LYS A 55 -0.30 11.08 1.13
C LYS A 55 0.73 10.07 0.64
N LYS A 56 1.95 10.54 0.39
CA LYS A 56 3.13 9.67 0.24
C LYS A 56 3.30 8.81 1.48
N THR A 57 3.50 7.51 1.29
CA THR A 57 3.85 6.57 2.36
C THR A 57 5.30 6.13 2.22
N ARG A 58 6.01 6.10 3.34
CA ARG A 58 7.42 5.75 3.43
C ARG A 58 7.60 4.33 3.94
N PHE A 59 8.77 3.74 3.66
CA PHE A 59 9.09 2.38 4.08
C PHE A 59 8.91 2.18 5.59
N ALA A 60 9.39 3.08 6.43
CA ALA A 60 9.24 2.93 7.89
C ALA A 60 7.76 2.93 8.35
N GLU A 61 6.89 3.69 7.67
CA GLU A 61 5.46 3.72 8.00
C GLU A 61 4.80 2.37 7.66
N LEU A 62 5.10 1.84 6.47
CA LEU A 62 4.63 0.53 6.03
C LEU A 62 5.19 -0.60 6.88
N TRP A 63 6.50 -0.58 7.15
CA TRP A 63 7.18 -1.59 7.95
C TRP A 63 6.64 -1.65 9.37
N ARG A 64 6.35 -0.49 9.97
CA ARG A 64 5.69 -0.41 11.27
C ARG A 64 4.28 -1.02 11.23
N GLY A 65 3.48 -0.69 10.23
CA GLY A 65 2.13 -1.26 10.08
C GLY A 65 2.17 -2.78 9.91
N LEU A 66 3.05 -3.26 9.04
CA LEU A 66 3.36 -4.67 8.83
C LEU A 66 3.75 -5.37 10.14
N SER A 67 4.62 -4.75 10.94
CA SER A 67 5.05 -5.25 12.27
C SER A 67 3.93 -5.27 13.31
N MET A 68 2.82 -4.58 13.05
CA MET A 68 1.61 -4.58 13.87
C MET A 68 0.51 -5.49 13.29
N GLY A 69 0.81 -6.28 12.25
CA GLY A 69 -0.13 -7.19 11.61
C GLY A 69 -1.03 -6.55 10.56
N ALA A 70 -0.73 -5.32 10.11
CA ALA A 70 -1.44 -4.74 8.98
C ALA A 70 -1.13 -5.51 7.70
N VAL A 71 -2.12 -5.64 6.83
CA VAL A 71 -1.96 -6.21 5.49
C VAL A 71 -1.99 -5.06 4.49
N TYR A 72 -1.04 -5.07 3.55
CA TYR A 72 -0.97 -4.06 2.48
C TYR A 72 -1.10 -4.69 1.12
N GLN A 73 -1.79 -3.99 0.23
CA GLN A 73 -1.93 -4.36 -1.17
C GLN A 73 -1.22 -3.32 -2.04
N PHE A 74 -0.19 -3.74 -2.76
CA PHE A 74 0.65 -2.87 -3.59
C PHE A 74 0.31 -3.03 -5.06
N ASP A 75 0.29 -1.95 -5.85
CA ASP A 75 0.39 -2.06 -7.30
C ASP A 75 1.84 -2.47 -7.72
N ILE A 76 2.04 -2.81 -9.00
CA ILE A 76 3.36 -3.23 -9.52
C ILE A 76 4.47 -2.21 -9.21
N GLU A 77 4.18 -0.93 -9.33
CA GLU A 77 5.18 0.14 -9.19
C GLU A 77 5.62 0.33 -7.73
N SER A 78 4.66 0.41 -6.81
CA SER A 78 4.93 0.51 -5.38
C SER A 78 5.51 -0.80 -4.82
N PHE A 79 5.09 -1.95 -5.34
CA PHE A 79 5.67 -3.24 -4.99
C PHE A 79 7.14 -3.34 -5.40
N SER A 80 7.48 -2.95 -6.63
CA SER A 80 8.88 -2.93 -7.09
C SER A 80 9.77 -2.10 -6.15
N ARG A 81 9.32 -0.88 -5.79
CA ARG A 81 10.05 -0.02 -4.85
C ARG A 81 10.19 -0.66 -3.48
N PHE A 82 9.14 -1.31 -2.99
CA PHE A 82 9.16 -2.01 -1.71
C PHE A 82 10.17 -3.15 -1.72
N GLN A 83 10.16 -3.99 -2.77
CA GLN A 83 11.11 -5.09 -2.94
C GLN A 83 12.56 -4.61 -3.01
N ASP A 84 12.84 -3.55 -3.75
CA ASP A 84 14.19 -2.99 -3.85
C ASP A 84 14.72 -2.55 -2.48
N ILE A 85 13.84 -1.99 -1.63
CA ILE A 85 14.19 -1.62 -0.26
C ILE A 85 14.40 -2.86 0.61
N LEU A 86 13.55 -3.90 0.49
CA LEU A 86 13.76 -5.14 1.23
C LEU A 86 15.10 -5.79 0.91
N LYS A 87 15.43 -5.89 -0.39
CA LYS A 87 16.71 -6.43 -0.90
C LYS A 87 17.90 -5.66 -0.35
N ALA A 88 17.87 -4.34 -0.47
CA ALA A 88 18.96 -3.47 -0.01
C ALA A 88 19.22 -3.57 1.50
N ASN A 89 18.26 -4.08 2.28
CA ASN A 89 18.37 -4.20 3.74
C ASN A 89 18.34 -5.66 4.23
N ASN A 90 18.42 -6.66 3.32
CA ASN A 90 18.34 -8.09 3.65
C ASN A 90 17.09 -8.48 4.45
N LEU A 91 15.95 -7.85 4.15
CA LEU A 91 14.67 -8.06 4.87
C LEU A 91 13.70 -8.99 4.12
N GLU A 92 14.06 -9.51 2.96
CA GLU A 92 13.17 -10.34 2.13
C GLU A 92 12.64 -11.57 2.87
N ASN A 93 13.48 -12.20 3.70
CA ASN A 93 13.13 -13.38 4.49
C ASN A 93 12.14 -13.11 5.64
N LYS A 94 11.73 -11.86 5.86
CA LYS A 94 10.75 -11.50 6.91
C LYS A 94 9.32 -11.39 6.37
N ILE A 95 9.14 -11.44 5.06
CA ILE A 95 7.82 -11.42 4.43
C ILE A 95 7.29 -12.84 4.39
N LYS A 96 6.11 -13.07 4.98
CA LYS A 96 5.51 -14.40 5.13
C LYS A 96 4.77 -14.85 3.87
N GLU A 97 4.06 -13.91 3.24
CA GLU A 97 3.20 -14.23 2.10
C GLU A 97 3.19 -13.06 1.12
N ILE A 98 3.34 -13.38 -0.17
CA ILE A 98 3.11 -12.46 -1.29
C ILE A 98 2.04 -13.10 -2.16
N VAL A 99 0.78 -12.73 -1.95
CA VAL A 99 -0.33 -13.22 -2.78
C VAL A 99 -0.49 -12.32 -3.99
N LEU A 100 -0.26 -12.89 -5.17
CA LEU A 100 -0.54 -12.26 -6.45
C LEU A 100 -2.02 -12.36 -6.75
N ASN A 101 -2.72 -11.24 -6.64
CA ASN A 101 -4.11 -11.14 -7.08
C ASN A 101 -4.19 -10.18 -8.25
N ARG A 102 -4.64 -10.70 -9.40
CA ARG A 102 -4.99 -9.83 -10.54
C ARG A 102 -6.34 -9.19 -10.21
N SER A 103 -6.34 -7.90 -9.91
CA SER A 103 -7.59 -7.19 -9.70
C SER A 103 -8.26 -6.96 -11.07
N GLU A 104 -9.59 -7.01 -11.11
CA GLU A 104 -10.37 -6.72 -12.33
C GLU A 104 -10.36 -5.23 -12.70
N VAL A 105 -9.72 -4.38 -11.88
CA VAL A 105 -9.49 -2.98 -12.21
C VAL A 105 -8.39 -2.91 -13.27
N LYS A 106 -8.78 -2.70 -14.53
CA LYS A 106 -7.88 -2.38 -15.66
C LYS A 106 -6.60 -3.24 -15.75
N GLN A 107 -6.71 -4.54 -15.48
CA GLN A 107 -5.57 -5.48 -15.56
C GLN A 107 -4.38 -5.12 -14.65
N GLU A 108 -4.56 -4.34 -13.59
CA GLU A 108 -3.49 -4.05 -12.64
C GLU A 108 -3.31 -5.21 -11.66
N THR A 109 -2.08 -5.74 -11.63
CA THR A 109 -1.65 -6.79 -10.70
C THR A 109 -1.33 -6.16 -9.35
N PHE A 110 -1.95 -6.69 -8.30
CA PHE A 110 -1.68 -6.27 -6.94
C PHE A 110 -1.04 -7.39 -6.12
N PHE A 111 -0.19 -6.99 -5.17
CA PHE A 111 0.58 -7.87 -4.30
C PHE A 111 0.16 -7.64 -2.85
N ASN A 112 -0.40 -8.66 -2.20
CA ASN A 112 -0.71 -8.61 -0.77
C ASN A 112 0.52 -9.02 0.04
N ILE A 113 0.84 -8.26 1.10
CA ILE A 113 2.02 -8.49 1.94
C ILE A 113 1.64 -8.47 3.43
N SER A 114 2.17 -9.44 4.18
CA SER A 114 2.16 -9.53 5.64
C SER A 114 3.53 -10.03 6.18
N LEU A 115 3.83 -9.80 7.46
CA LEU A 115 5.05 -10.31 8.11
C LEU A 115 4.84 -11.66 8.79
N GLU A 116 5.96 -12.33 9.08
CA GLU A 116 6.00 -13.53 9.91
C GLU A 116 5.65 -13.29 11.38
#